data_AF-A0AB37CVH9-F1
#
_entry.id   AF-A0AB37CVH9-F1
#
_cell.length_a   1.000
_cell.length_b   1.000
_cell.length_c   1.000
_cell.angle_alpha   90.00
_cell.angle_beta   90.00
_cell.angle_gamma   90.00
#
_symmetry.space_group_name_H-M   'P 1'
#
loop_
_entity.id
_entity.type
_entity.pdbx_description
1 polymer ?
#
loop_
_entity_poly.entity_id
_entity_poly.type
_entity_poly.pdbx_seq_one_letter_code
_entity_poly.pdbx_strand_id
1 'polypeptide(L)'
;MITFDPVPVGENTFLMQELSFEQSLKISIIAPNFNEKRLTAFLKSALDSVDPLLLTIQERYLLLLKYLEKQSNTMLEVNTDWSKVFLQSENNWKTEITQNGVTVRQLIGMEAEFLEANCKNVAEWIACMMAFQLSYSNHEHLALLPDRTNPQLFEEQFKQRLDFIKKMPASDFDLCYQDFNNLNNEMFTHLRLSVDNYGILVERGADDAPARFRTASVFTGIIKELDRSFA
;
A
#
# COMPACT_ATOMS: atom_id res chain seq x y z
N MET A 1 23.37 14.60 8.00
CA MET A 1 22.97 13.21 7.72
C MET A 1 21.82 12.90 8.66
N ILE A 2 20.66 12.60 8.09
CA ILE A 2 19.47 12.25 8.86
C ILE A 2 19.64 10.82 9.35
N THR A 3 19.55 10.61 10.65
CA THR A 3 19.53 9.27 11.26
C THR A 3 18.09 8.86 11.47
N PHE A 4 17.69 7.69 11.00
CA PHE A 4 16.34 7.16 11.19
C PHE A 4 16.31 6.20 12.37
N ASP A 5 15.23 6.28 13.14
CA ASP A 5 14.96 5.33 14.22
C ASP A 5 14.47 4.00 13.60
N PRO A 6 14.79 2.83 14.20
CA PRO A 6 14.24 1.56 13.74
C PRO A 6 12.70 1.57 13.77
N VAL A 7 12.08 1.03 12.72
CA VAL A 7 10.61 0.96 12.59
C VAL A 7 10.16 -0.48 12.78
N PRO A 8 9.59 -0.84 13.94
CA PRO A 8 9.05 -2.18 14.18
C PRO A 8 7.67 -2.35 13.52
N VAL A 9 7.46 -3.50 12.86
CA VAL A 9 6.16 -3.91 12.29
C VAL A 9 6.01 -5.42 12.47
N GLY A 10 5.09 -5.84 13.33
CA GLY A 10 4.99 -7.24 13.74
C GLY A 10 6.34 -7.76 14.27
N GLU A 11 6.83 -8.85 13.69
CA GLU A 11 8.12 -9.46 14.04
C GLU A 11 9.32 -8.84 13.31
N ASN A 12 9.08 -7.95 12.34
CA ASN A 12 10.12 -7.30 11.56
C ASN A 12 10.53 -5.97 12.18
N THR A 13 11.79 -5.59 12.00
CA THR A 13 12.27 -4.24 12.30
C THR A 13 13.04 -3.72 11.09
N PHE A 14 12.59 -2.58 10.56
CA PHE A 14 13.19 -1.96 9.39
C PHE A 14 14.09 -0.81 9.81
N LEU A 15 15.29 -0.76 9.23
CA LEU A 15 16.20 0.37 9.36
C LEU A 15 16.27 1.09 8.02
N MET A 16 16.00 2.39 8.04
CA MET A 16 16.05 3.23 6.85
C MET A 16 17.33 4.06 6.81
N GLN A 17 17.77 4.41 5.61
CA GLN A 17 18.86 5.34 5.36
C GLN A 17 18.41 6.54 4.52
N GLU A 18 19.14 7.65 4.67
CA GLU A 18 18.92 8.85 3.88
C GLU A 18 19.26 8.59 2.41
N LEU A 19 18.38 9.00 1.50
CA LEU A 19 18.62 8.87 0.07
C LEU A 19 19.82 9.71 -0.37
N SER A 20 20.67 9.13 -1.20
CA SER A 20 21.65 9.89 -1.96
C SER A 20 20.99 10.71 -3.07
N PHE A 21 21.72 11.70 -3.59
CA PHE A 21 21.28 12.48 -4.75
C PHE A 21 21.01 11.58 -5.98
N GLU A 22 21.92 10.64 -6.26
CA GLU A 22 21.77 9.70 -7.39
C GLU A 22 20.52 8.81 -7.24
N GLN A 23 20.29 8.26 -6.04
CA GLN A 23 19.09 7.46 -5.76
C GLN A 23 17.81 8.28 -5.97
N SER A 24 17.82 9.53 -5.50
CA SER A 24 16.68 10.44 -5.66
C SER A 24 16.37 10.73 -7.13
N LEU A 25 17.38 10.94 -7.97
CA LEU A 25 17.19 11.12 -9.41
C LEU A 25 16.62 9.88 -10.10
N LYS A 26 17.06 8.68 -9.70
CA LYS A 26 16.52 7.43 -10.25
C LYS A 26 15.02 7.29 -9.95
N ILE A 27 14.59 7.72 -8.77
CA ILE A 27 13.17 7.70 -8.38
C ILE A 27 12.38 8.78 -9.14
N SER A 28 12.92 9.99 -9.29
CA SER A 28 12.22 11.10 -9.95
C SER A 28 11.94 10.88 -11.44
N ILE A 29 12.75 10.05 -12.11
CA ILE A 29 12.55 9.71 -13.54
C ILE A 29 11.32 8.81 -13.77
N ILE A 30 10.86 8.07 -12.75
CA ILE A 30 9.64 7.27 -12.85
C ILE A 30 8.46 8.23 -12.98
N ALA A 31 7.51 8.00 -13.89
CA ALA A 31 6.43 8.99 -14.10
C ALA A 31 5.57 9.22 -12.83
N PRO A 32 5.13 10.45 -12.55
CA PRO A 32 4.43 10.81 -11.31
C PRO A 32 3.09 10.07 -11.06
N ASN A 33 2.46 9.59 -12.12
CA ASN A 33 1.22 8.80 -12.06
C ASN A 33 1.46 7.36 -11.58
N PHE A 34 2.71 6.90 -11.49
CA PHE A 34 3.08 5.60 -10.93
C PHE A 34 3.68 5.76 -9.51
N ASN A 35 2.83 6.12 -8.55
CA ASN A 35 3.23 6.33 -7.15
C ASN A 35 3.70 5.03 -6.46
N GLU A 36 3.05 3.89 -6.69
CA GLU A 36 3.44 2.60 -6.13
C GLU A 36 4.79 2.14 -6.67
N LYS A 37 5.02 2.36 -7.98
CA LYS A 37 6.34 2.10 -8.59
C LYS A 37 7.43 3.02 -8.04
N ARG A 38 7.11 4.31 -7.86
CA ARG A 38 8.02 5.26 -7.19
C ARG A 38 8.30 4.84 -5.75
N LEU A 39 7.28 4.39 -5.01
CA LEU A 39 7.40 3.92 -3.63
C LEU A 39 8.31 2.69 -3.53
N THR A 40 8.18 1.74 -4.45
CA THR A 40 9.11 0.60 -4.54
C THR A 40 10.54 1.06 -4.79
N ALA A 41 10.78 1.96 -5.75
CA ALA A 41 12.12 2.45 -6.05
C ALA A 41 12.75 3.23 -4.87
N PHE A 42 11.92 4.01 -4.17
CA PHE A 42 12.29 4.67 -2.93
C PHE A 42 12.70 3.67 -1.85
N LEU A 43 11.83 2.71 -1.53
CA LEU A 43 12.11 1.72 -0.48
C LEU A 43 13.31 0.84 -0.83
N LYS A 44 13.53 0.50 -2.12
CA LYS A 44 14.73 -0.21 -2.57
C LYS A 44 16.03 0.56 -2.32
N SER A 45 15.95 1.89 -2.27
CA SER A 45 17.10 2.76 -2.00
C SER A 45 17.25 3.04 -0.50
N ALA A 46 16.14 3.16 0.21
CA ALA A 46 16.10 3.50 1.63
C ALA A 46 16.29 2.29 2.56
N LEU A 47 16.08 1.05 2.08
CA LEU A 47 16.25 -0.19 2.85
C LEU A 47 17.41 -1.02 2.28
N ASP A 48 18.17 -1.68 3.16
CA ASP A 48 19.41 -2.37 2.76
C ASP A 48 19.22 -3.81 2.25
N SER A 49 18.20 -4.56 2.70
CA SER A 49 18.15 -6.02 2.45
C SER A 49 16.75 -6.62 2.36
N VAL A 50 15.73 -5.79 2.13
CA VAL A 50 14.33 -6.24 2.00
C VAL A 50 13.82 -5.87 0.62
N ASP A 51 13.20 -6.81 -0.09
CA ASP A 51 12.52 -6.53 -1.34
C ASP A 51 11.18 -5.83 -1.05
N PRO A 52 11.00 -4.54 -1.41
CA PRO A 52 9.76 -3.83 -1.12
C PRO A 52 8.55 -4.38 -1.86
N LEU A 53 8.74 -5.19 -2.90
CA LEU A 53 7.64 -5.85 -3.61
C LEU A 53 6.94 -6.93 -2.74
N LEU A 54 7.65 -7.48 -1.75
CA LEU A 54 7.13 -8.49 -0.83
C LEU A 54 6.53 -7.88 0.44
N LEU A 55 6.81 -6.61 0.71
CA LEU A 55 6.24 -5.88 1.83
C LEU A 55 4.75 -5.62 1.61
N THR A 56 3.97 -5.70 2.68
CA THR A 56 2.57 -5.27 2.70
C THR A 56 2.45 -3.77 2.41
N ILE A 57 1.29 -3.34 1.93
CA ILE A 57 1.05 -1.90 1.71
C ILE A 57 1.09 -1.11 3.00
N GLN A 58 0.62 -1.67 4.13
CA GLN A 58 0.76 -1.01 5.43
C GLN A 58 2.23 -0.78 5.80
N GLU A 59 3.10 -1.78 5.65
CA GLU A 59 4.55 -1.62 5.89
C GLU A 59 5.13 -0.53 4.99
N ARG A 60 4.85 -0.59 3.68
CA ARG A 60 5.41 0.35 2.69
C ARG A 60 5.03 1.80 2.98
N TYR A 61 3.75 2.06 3.25
CA TYR A 61 3.28 3.41 3.59
C TYR A 61 3.75 3.86 4.97
N LEU A 62 3.85 2.96 5.95
CA LEU A 62 4.39 3.31 7.26
C LEU A 62 5.84 3.77 7.16
N LEU A 63 6.66 3.04 6.40
CA LEU A 63 8.05 3.40 6.16
C LEU A 63 8.18 4.75 5.46
N LEU A 64 7.37 5.00 4.42
CA LEU A 64 7.32 6.32 3.76
C LEU A 64 6.97 7.42 4.77
N LEU A 65 5.92 7.23 5.58
CA LEU A 65 5.47 8.23 6.54
C LEU A 65 6.49 8.48 7.65
N LYS A 66 7.14 7.43 8.18
CA LYS A 66 8.23 7.56 9.16
C LYS A 66 9.45 8.26 8.58
N TYR A 67 9.74 8.03 7.31
CA TYR A 67 10.79 8.77 6.60
C TYR A 67 10.45 10.26 6.52
N LEU A 68 9.23 10.60 6.10
CA LEU A 68 8.75 11.97 5.99
C LEU A 68 8.63 12.69 7.35
N GLU A 69 8.18 11.98 8.39
CA GLU A 69 8.12 12.49 9.77
C GLU A 69 9.52 12.92 10.24
N LYS A 70 10.53 12.09 10.01
CA LYS A 70 11.91 12.40 10.38
C LYS A 70 12.49 13.57 9.58
N GLN A 71 12.21 13.65 8.28
CA GLN A 71 12.61 14.79 7.44
C GLN A 71 11.90 16.10 7.84
N SER A 72 10.62 16.05 8.22
CA SER A 72 9.85 17.24 8.61
C SER A 72 10.41 17.90 9.88
N ASN A 73 10.99 17.09 10.78
CA ASN A 73 11.71 17.56 11.96
C ASN A 73 13.06 18.23 11.63
N THR A 74 13.48 18.24 10.37
CA THR A 74 14.72 18.87 9.90
C THR A 74 14.43 20.13 9.06
N MET A 75 14.14 21.27 9.69
CA MET A 75 14.01 22.63 9.08
C MET A 75 13.03 22.81 7.89
N LEU A 76 12.38 21.74 7.41
CA LEU A 76 11.52 21.69 6.23
C LEU A 76 10.09 21.33 6.65
N GLU A 77 9.59 22.03 7.67
CA GLU A 77 8.29 21.76 8.31
C GLU A 77 7.16 21.70 7.28
N VAL A 78 6.70 20.49 7.00
CA VAL A 78 5.34 20.26 6.52
C VAL A 78 4.48 20.17 7.77
N ASN A 79 3.50 21.06 7.90
CA ASN A 79 2.58 21.14 9.04
C ASN A 79 1.56 19.98 9.01
N THR A 80 2.07 18.75 9.10
CA THR A 80 1.28 17.52 9.17
C THR A 80 1.22 17.10 10.62
N ASP A 81 0.01 16.99 11.16
CA ASP A 81 -0.22 16.39 12.47
C ASP A 81 -0.10 14.86 12.36
N TRP A 82 1.13 14.35 12.53
CA TRP A 82 1.45 12.92 12.45
C TRP A 82 0.68 12.06 13.46
N SER A 83 0.26 12.65 14.59
CA SER A 83 -0.50 11.93 15.62
C SER A 83 -1.87 11.46 15.13
N LYS A 84 -2.43 12.13 14.12
CA LYS A 84 -3.70 11.77 13.48
C LYS A 84 -3.56 10.79 12.32
N VAL A 85 -2.32 10.51 11.89
CA VAL A 85 -2.04 9.60 10.77
C VAL A 85 -1.77 8.19 11.28
N PHE A 86 -1.01 8.08 12.37
CA PHE A 86 -0.66 6.78 12.95
C PHE A 86 -1.76 6.27 13.88
N LEU A 87 -2.16 5.01 13.70
CA LEU A 87 -3.10 4.35 14.60
C LEU A 87 -2.42 4.04 15.94
N GLN A 88 -3.12 4.32 17.03
CA GLN A 88 -2.83 3.75 18.35
C GLN A 88 -3.61 2.44 18.47
N SER A 89 -3.20 1.42 17.71
CA SER A 89 -3.91 0.14 17.71
C SER A 89 -3.37 -0.79 18.79
N GLU A 90 -4.28 -1.43 19.52
CA GLU A 90 -3.98 -2.57 20.38
C GLU A 90 -3.99 -3.90 19.58
N ASN A 91 -4.33 -3.86 18.29
CA ASN A 91 -4.39 -5.05 17.46
C ASN A 91 -2.98 -5.57 17.17
N ASN A 92 -2.80 -6.88 17.31
CA ASN A 92 -1.60 -7.56 16.85
C ASN A 92 -1.48 -7.47 15.33
N TRP A 93 -0.26 -7.28 14.83
CA TRP A 93 0.05 -7.33 13.40
C TRP A 93 -0.38 -8.66 12.78
N LYS A 94 -1.09 -8.58 11.66
CA LYS A 94 -1.57 -9.73 10.90
C LYS A 94 -1.41 -9.49 9.41
N THR A 95 -0.78 -10.42 8.70
CA THR A 95 -0.72 -10.40 7.22
C THR A 95 -1.96 -11.02 6.59
N GLU A 96 -2.75 -11.79 7.36
CA GLU A 96 -4.04 -12.35 6.98
C GLU A 96 -4.94 -12.56 8.20
N ILE A 97 -6.25 -12.63 7.95
CA ILE A 97 -7.26 -12.96 8.96
C ILE A 97 -8.31 -13.88 8.33
N THR A 98 -8.76 -14.87 9.11
CA THR A 98 -9.85 -15.77 8.73
C THR A 98 -10.93 -15.77 9.80
N GLN A 99 -12.18 -15.55 9.40
CA GLN A 99 -13.36 -15.66 10.27
C GLN A 99 -14.52 -16.28 9.50
N ASN A 100 -15.24 -17.21 10.12
CA ASN A 100 -16.45 -17.83 9.55
C ASN A 100 -16.26 -18.39 8.11
N GLY A 101 -15.06 -18.88 7.80
CA GLY A 101 -14.74 -19.42 6.47
C GLY A 101 -14.37 -18.37 5.41
N VAL A 102 -14.36 -17.08 5.77
CA VAL A 102 -13.87 -15.98 4.93
C VAL A 102 -12.45 -15.62 5.35
N THR A 103 -11.55 -15.49 4.39
CA THR A 103 -10.17 -15.07 4.61
C THR A 103 -9.89 -13.79 3.84
N VAL A 104 -9.22 -12.84 4.48
CA VAL A 104 -8.65 -11.67 3.82
C VAL A 104 -7.16 -11.60 4.11
N ARG A 105 -6.33 -11.46 3.08
CA ARG A 105 -4.89 -11.18 3.21
C ARG A 105 -4.57 -9.73 2.88
N GLN A 106 -3.53 -9.17 3.50
CA GLN A 106 -3.00 -7.87 3.13
C GLN A 106 -2.41 -7.90 1.72
N LEU A 107 -2.64 -6.83 0.96
CA LEU A 107 -2.00 -6.60 -0.33
C LEU A 107 -0.48 -6.34 -0.14
N ILE A 108 0.34 -6.80 -1.09
CA ILE A 108 1.79 -6.54 -1.12
C ILE A 108 2.20 -5.60 -2.26
N GLY A 109 3.44 -5.10 -2.21
CA GLY A 109 3.98 -4.14 -3.18
C GLY A 109 3.86 -4.59 -4.65
N MET A 110 4.13 -5.87 -4.95
CA MET A 110 3.95 -6.42 -6.29
C MET A 110 2.51 -6.29 -6.78
N GLU A 111 1.54 -6.62 -5.93
CA GLU A 111 0.12 -6.56 -6.27
C GLU A 111 -0.33 -5.09 -6.41
N ALA A 112 0.16 -4.16 -5.58
CA ALA A 112 -0.19 -2.74 -5.71
C ALA A 112 0.38 -2.09 -6.97
N GLU A 113 1.61 -2.40 -7.37
CA GLU A 113 2.13 -1.96 -8.68
C GLU A 113 1.30 -2.52 -9.84
N PHE A 114 0.89 -3.78 -9.73
CA PHE A 114 0.00 -4.38 -10.72
C PHE A 114 -1.35 -3.64 -10.78
N LEU A 115 -1.96 -3.34 -9.63
CA LEU A 115 -3.21 -2.57 -9.57
C LEU A 115 -3.06 -1.16 -10.15
N GLU A 116 -1.98 -0.46 -9.80
CA GLU A 116 -1.68 0.89 -10.31
C GLU A 116 -1.58 0.92 -11.84
N ALA A 117 -1.01 -0.12 -12.45
CA ALA A 117 -0.89 -0.22 -13.90
C ALA A 117 -2.21 -0.56 -14.61
N ASN A 118 -3.18 -1.16 -13.91
CA ASN A 118 -4.36 -1.76 -14.54
C ASN A 118 -5.70 -1.11 -14.14
N CYS A 119 -5.80 -0.45 -12.98
CA CYS A 119 -7.04 0.16 -12.49
C CYS A 119 -7.15 1.63 -12.90
N LYS A 120 -8.33 2.05 -13.34
CA LYS A 120 -8.62 3.40 -13.84
C LYS A 120 -9.57 4.21 -12.97
N ASN A 121 -10.31 3.55 -12.09
CA ASN A 121 -11.31 4.16 -11.23
C ASN A 121 -11.46 3.36 -9.93
N VAL A 122 -12.12 3.96 -8.94
CA VAL A 122 -12.28 3.39 -7.60
C VAL A 122 -13.01 2.05 -7.60
N ALA A 123 -13.98 1.84 -8.49
CA ALA A 123 -14.71 0.58 -8.58
C ALA A 123 -13.80 -0.56 -9.08
N GLU A 124 -12.93 -0.28 -10.05
CA GLU A 124 -11.90 -1.24 -10.49
C GLU A 124 -10.90 -1.54 -9.39
N TRP A 125 -10.45 -0.53 -8.62
CA TRP A 125 -9.58 -0.75 -7.47
C TRP A 125 -10.21 -1.70 -6.45
N ILE A 126 -11.46 -1.45 -6.05
CA ILE A 126 -12.17 -2.29 -5.08
C ILE A 126 -12.31 -3.72 -5.61
N ALA A 127 -12.81 -3.91 -6.84
CA ALA A 127 -13.01 -5.24 -7.40
C ALA A 127 -11.69 -6.02 -7.56
N CYS A 128 -10.61 -5.36 -7.98
CA CYS A 128 -9.31 -6.00 -8.13
C CYS A 128 -8.65 -6.30 -6.78
N MET A 129 -8.82 -5.44 -5.76
CA MET A 129 -8.38 -5.72 -4.39
C MET A 129 -9.09 -6.96 -3.83
N MET A 130 -10.42 -7.03 -3.96
CA MET A 130 -11.18 -8.23 -3.57
C MET A 130 -10.67 -9.48 -4.30
N ALA A 131 -10.37 -9.39 -5.60
CA ALA A 131 -9.81 -10.50 -6.36
C ALA A 131 -8.45 -10.97 -5.81
N PHE A 132 -7.58 -10.08 -5.32
CA PHE A 132 -6.29 -10.47 -4.72
C PHE A 132 -6.37 -10.92 -3.27
N GLN A 133 -7.35 -10.42 -2.51
CA GLN A 133 -7.29 -10.46 -1.05
C GLN A 133 -8.34 -11.36 -0.41
N LEU A 134 -9.54 -11.50 -1.00
CA LEU A 134 -10.70 -12.14 -0.37
C LEU A 134 -10.88 -13.59 -0.81
N SER A 135 -10.88 -14.56 0.09
CA SER A 135 -11.26 -15.94 -0.23
C SER A 135 -12.36 -16.50 0.66
N TYR A 136 -13.12 -17.44 0.09
CA TYR A 136 -14.20 -18.16 0.77
C TYR A 136 -13.92 -19.65 0.76
N SER A 137 -13.94 -20.28 1.93
CA SER A 137 -13.70 -21.71 2.09
C SER A 137 -14.67 -22.52 1.23
N ASN A 138 -14.14 -23.46 0.44
CA ASN A 138 -14.89 -24.32 -0.47
C ASN A 138 -15.70 -23.60 -1.58
N HIS A 139 -15.45 -22.31 -1.83
CA HIS A 139 -16.11 -21.59 -2.92
C HIS A 139 -15.46 -21.92 -4.27
N GLU A 140 -16.27 -22.24 -5.29
CA GLU A 140 -15.82 -22.64 -6.63
C GLU A 140 -14.77 -21.70 -7.24
N HIS A 141 -15.08 -20.39 -7.31
CA HIS A 141 -14.17 -19.39 -7.89
C HIS A 141 -13.27 -18.67 -6.89
N LEU A 142 -13.69 -18.55 -5.62
CA LEU A 142 -13.03 -17.69 -4.64
C LEU A 142 -12.25 -18.46 -3.56
N ALA A 143 -12.13 -19.79 -3.61
CA ALA A 143 -11.42 -20.55 -2.58
C ALA A 143 -9.92 -20.27 -2.52
N LEU A 144 -9.25 -20.17 -3.67
CA LEU A 144 -7.80 -20.01 -3.73
C LEU A 144 -7.43 -18.57 -4.09
N LEU A 145 -6.56 -17.96 -3.29
CA LEU A 145 -5.99 -16.64 -3.59
C LEU A 145 -4.89 -16.78 -4.65
N PRO A 146 -4.61 -15.73 -5.47
CA PRO A 146 -3.54 -15.78 -6.45
C PRO A 146 -2.18 -16.11 -5.83
N ASP A 147 -1.45 -17.04 -6.44
CA ASP A 147 -0.15 -17.50 -5.98
C ASP A 147 0.95 -16.46 -6.26
N ARG A 148 1.48 -15.83 -5.21
CA ARG A 148 2.52 -14.80 -5.30
C ARG A 148 3.88 -15.33 -5.75
N THR A 149 4.10 -16.64 -5.69
CA THR A 149 5.39 -17.28 -6.00
C THR A 149 5.50 -17.73 -7.45
N ASN A 150 4.37 -17.77 -8.17
CA ASN A 150 4.30 -18.22 -9.56
C ASN A 150 3.66 -17.14 -10.44
N PRO A 151 4.47 -16.28 -11.11
CA PRO A 151 3.95 -15.17 -11.91
C PRO A 151 2.97 -15.59 -13.02
N GLN A 152 3.13 -16.79 -13.59
CA GLN A 152 2.27 -17.29 -14.66
C GLN A 152 0.87 -17.63 -14.12
N LEU A 153 0.82 -18.35 -12.98
CA LEU A 153 -0.44 -18.69 -12.32
C LEU A 153 -1.09 -17.49 -11.65
N PHE A 154 -0.28 -16.57 -11.11
CA PHE A 154 -0.73 -15.37 -10.41
C PHE A 154 -1.72 -14.56 -11.26
N GLU A 155 -1.33 -14.21 -12.48
CA GLU A 155 -2.16 -13.36 -13.35
C GLU A 155 -3.39 -14.11 -13.86
N GLU A 156 -3.27 -15.40 -14.16
CA GLU A 156 -4.39 -16.24 -14.59
C GLU A 156 -5.45 -16.37 -13.49
N GLN A 157 -5.03 -16.74 -12.27
CA GLN A 157 -5.91 -16.87 -11.11
C GLN A 157 -6.58 -15.54 -10.77
N PHE A 158 -5.82 -14.44 -10.81
CA PHE A 158 -6.38 -13.10 -10.63
C PHE A 158 -7.47 -12.79 -11.65
N LYS A 159 -7.23 -13.02 -12.95
CA LYS A 159 -8.20 -12.76 -14.01
C LYS A 159 -9.47 -13.59 -13.84
N GLN A 160 -9.34 -14.88 -13.54
CA GLN A 160 -10.49 -15.77 -13.31
C GLN A 160 -11.36 -15.29 -12.14
N ARG A 161 -10.71 -14.90 -11.03
CA ARG A 161 -11.40 -14.39 -9.84
C ARG A 161 -12.07 -13.04 -10.09
N LEU A 162 -11.39 -12.13 -10.78
CA LEU A 162 -11.93 -10.83 -11.15
C LEU A 162 -13.13 -10.96 -12.10
N ASP A 163 -13.04 -11.85 -13.08
CA ASP A 163 -14.14 -12.12 -14.03
C ASP A 163 -15.39 -12.63 -13.33
N PHE A 164 -15.23 -13.46 -12.29
CA PHE A 164 -16.34 -13.90 -11.45
C PHE A 164 -16.93 -12.73 -10.64
N ILE A 165 -16.10 -11.99 -9.92
CA ILE A 165 -16.51 -10.85 -9.08
C ILE A 165 -17.29 -9.81 -9.91
N LYS A 166 -16.83 -9.49 -11.13
CA LYS A 166 -17.47 -8.49 -12.00
C LYS A 166 -18.81 -8.94 -12.58
N LYS A 167 -19.12 -10.23 -12.55
CA LYS A 167 -20.37 -10.81 -13.07
C LYS A 167 -21.39 -11.08 -11.95
N MET A 168 -21.02 -10.88 -10.68
CA MET A 168 -21.93 -11.04 -9.55
C MET A 168 -23.12 -10.08 -9.65
N PRO A 169 -24.32 -10.50 -9.18
CA PRO A 169 -25.39 -9.57 -8.84
C PRO A 169 -24.90 -8.52 -7.85
N ALA A 170 -25.42 -7.29 -7.95
CA ALA A 170 -24.99 -6.19 -7.09
C ALA A 170 -25.19 -6.47 -5.58
N SER A 171 -26.25 -7.22 -5.22
CA SER A 171 -26.48 -7.66 -3.84
C SER A 171 -25.37 -8.58 -3.33
N ASP A 172 -24.92 -9.51 -4.16
CA ASP A 172 -23.93 -10.52 -3.79
C ASP A 172 -22.54 -9.89 -3.72
N PHE A 173 -22.26 -8.95 -4.64
CA PHE A 173 -21.08 -8.11 -4.58
C PHE A 173 -21.02 -7.30 -3.29
N ASP A 174 -22.14 -6.66 -2.88
CA ASP A 174 -22.19 -5.86 -1.65
C ASP A 174 -21.93 -6.72 -0.41
N LEU A 175 -22.52 -7.91 -0.32
CA LEU A 175 -22.24 -8.85 0.76
C LEU A 175 -20.74 -9.21 0.80
N CYS A 176 -20.15 -9.53 -0.35
CA CYS A 176 -18.73 -9.85 -0.41
C CYS A 176 -17.84 -8.66 -0.04
N TYR A 177 -18.25 -7.45 -0.43
CA TYR A 177 -17.55 -6.23 -0.11
C TYR A 177 -17.62 -5.91 1.39
N GLN A 178 -18.75 -6.14 2.04
CA GLN A 178 -18.90 -5.97 3.48
C GLN A 178 -17.97 -6.92 4.26
N ASP A 179 -17.95 -8.21 3.90
CA ASP A 179 -17.03 -9.19 4.49
C ASP A 179 -15.57 -8.78 4.30
N PHE A 180 -15.20 -8.41 3.07
CA PHE A 180 -13.87 -7.92 2.75
C PHE A 180 -13.49 -6.70 3.58
N ASN A 181 -14.35 -5.67 3.61
CA ASN A 181 -14.08 -4.42 4.28
C ASN A 181 -13.97 -4.60 5.80
N ASN A 182 -14.84 -5.41 6.41
CA ASN A 182 -14.78 -5.69 7.84
C ASN A 182 -13.45 -6.34 8.23
N LEU A 183 -13.10 -7.44 7.56
CA LEU A 183 -11.87 -8.19 7.85
C LEU A 183 -10.60 -7.40 7.49
N ASN A 184 -10.61 -6.64 6.39
CA ASN A 184 -9.49 -5.78 6.02
C ASN A 184 -9.26 -4.68 7.07
N ASN A 185 -10.34 -4.09 7.61
CA ASN A 185 -10.25 -3.09 8.68
C ASN A 185 -9.68 -3.66 9.98
N GLU A 186 -9.99 -4.91 10.32
CA GLU A 186 -9.43 -5.58 11.51
C GLU A 186 -7.93 -5.83 11.41
N MET A 187 -7.36 -5.89 10.20
CA MET A 187 -5.92 -6.05 9.99
C MET A 187 -5.14 -4.73 10.08
N PHE A 188 -5.81 -3.58 10.15
CA PHE A 188 -5.13 -2.29 10.29
C PHE A 188 -4.58 -2.11 11.72
N THR A 189 -3.27 -1.85 11.78
CA THR A 189 -2.52 -1.77 13.05
C THR A 189 -1.74 -0.47 13.17
N HIS A 190 -1.03 -0.08 12.12
CA HIS A 190 -0.24 1.16 12.11
C HIS A 190 -0.91 2.26 11.32
N LEU A 191 -1.61 1.90 10.25
CA LEU A 191 -2.24 2.83 9.32
C LEU A 191 -3.59 2.27 8.88
N ARG A 192 -4.51 3.19 8.63
CA ARG A 192 -5.77 2.88 7.96
C ARG A 192 -5.66 3.30 6.51
N LEU A 193 -5.97 2.38 5.60
CA LEU A 193 -5.78 2.58 4.17
C LEU A 193 -7.11 2.49 3.43
N SER A 194 -7.26 3.32 2.40
CA SER A 194 -8.39 3.30 1.48
C SER A 194 -7.91 3.52 0.05
N VAL A 195 -8.85 3.57 -0.90
CA VAL A 195 -8.55 3.78 -2.32
C VAL A 195 -9.51 4.79 -2.95
N ASP A 196 -9.04 5.51 -3.97
CA ASP A 196 -9.87 6.33 -4.86
C ASP A 196 -9.56 6.01 -6.35
N ASN A 197 -9.98 6.88 -7.27
CA ASN A 197 -9.74 6.73 -8.71
C ASN A 197 -8.26 6.69 -9.10
N TYR A 198 -7.37 7.17 -8.25
CA TYR A 198 -5.94 7.33 -8.47
C TYR A 198 -5.10 6.38 -7.61
N GLY A 199 -5.72 5.47 -6.84
CA GLY A 199 -5.05 4.43 -6.06
C GLY A 199 -5.09 4.67 -4.54
N ILE A 200 -4.08 4.19 -3.83
CA ILE A 200 -4.08 4.09 -2.36
C ILE A 200 -4.01 5.47 -1.69
N LEU A 201 -4.75 5.58 -0.59
CA LEU A 201 -4.84 6.72 0.33
C LEU A 201 -4.58 6.24 1.76
N VAL A 202 -4.07 7.14 2.59
CA VAL A 202 -3.95 6.94 4.04
C VAL A 202 -5.06 7.74 4.70
N GLU A 203 -5.91 7.07 5.47
CA GLU A 203 -6.94 7.76 6.26
C GLU A 203 -6.27 8.53 7.40
N ARG A 204 -6.91 9.63 7.79
CA ARG A 204 -6.49 10.48 8.89
C ARG A 204 -7.63 10.52 9.90
N GLY A 205 -7.38 11.06 11.10
CA GLY A 205 -8.38 11.13 12.19
C GLY A 205 -9.79 11.53 11.71
N ALA A 206 -10.82 11.21 12.52
CA ALA A 206 -12.22 11.17 12.08
C ALA A 206 -12.75 12.36 11.24
N ASP A 207 -12.24 13.57 11.47
CA ASP A 207 -12.67 14.80 10.79
C ASP A 207 -11.77 15.21 9.59
N ASP A 208 -10.67 14.50 9.36
CA ASP A 208 -9.69 14.81 8.32
C ASP A 208 -9.89 13.91 7.09
N ALA A 209 -10.02 14.52 5.91
CA ALA A 209 -10.13 13.77 4.67
C ALA A 209 -8.90 12.86 4.44
N PRO A 210 -9.08 11.63 3.91
CA PRO A 210 -7.96 10.78 3.53
C PRO A 210 -6.97 11.50 2.61
N ALA A 211 -5.68 11.22 2.78
CA ALA A 211 -4.62 11.90 2.07
C ALA A 211 -3.76 10.92 1.24
N ARG A 212 -3.34 11.39 0.08
CA ARG A 212 -2.38 10.67 -0.76
C ARG A 212 -0.97 11.10 -0.41
N PHE A 213 -0.24 10.24 0.29
CA PHE A 213 1.18 10.45 0.55
C PHE A 213 2.00 9.97 -0.64
N ARG A 214 2.44 10.95 -1.45
CA ARG A 214 3.22 10.67 -2.66
C ARG A 214 4.69 10.52 -2.31
N THR A 215 5.37 9.58 -2.96
CA THR A 215 6.82 9.39 -2.82
C THR A 215 7.59 10.65 -3.18
N ALA A 216 7.08 11.49 -4.10
CA ALA A 216 7.70 12.79 -4.43
C ALA A 216 7.88 13.73 -3.22
N SER A 217 7.16 13.50 -2.12
CA SER A 217 7.28 14.29 -0.90
C SER A 217 8.61 14.08 -0.17
N VAL A 218 9.35 12.99 -0.48
CA VAL A 218 10.68 12.72 0.09
C VAL A 218 11.77 13.63 -0.49
N PHE A 219 11.47 14.30 -1.62
CA PHE A 219 12.41 15.13 -2.34
C PHE A 219 12.46 16.55 -1.78
N THR A 220 13.69 17.04 -1.55
CA THR A 220 13.97 18.36 -0.99
C THR A 220 14.92 19.14 -1.90
N GLY A 221 14.88 20.47 -1.82
CA GLY A 221 15.77 21.35 -2.58
C GLY A 221 15.72 21.09 -4.10
N ILE A 222 16.91 21.04 -4.73
CA ILE A 222 17.06 20.88 -6.18
C ILE A 222 16.39 19.62 -6.73
N ILE A 223 16.32 18.53 -5.95
CA ILE A 223 15.68 17.29 -6.40
C ILE A 223 14.18 17.52 -6.64
N LYS A 224 13.53 18.31 -5.78
CA LYS A 224 12.11 18.66 -5.92
C LYS A 224 11.85 19.51 -7.17
N GLU A 225 12.81 20.35 -7.56
CA GLU A 225 12.74 21.12 -8.81
C GLU A 225 12.92 20.23 -10.03
N LEU A 226 13.88 19.30 -9.97
CA LEU A 226 14.14 18.33 -11.05
C LEU A 226 12.96 17.37 -11.24
N ASP A 227 12.35 16.85 -10.18
CA ASP A 227 11.17 15.98 -10.27
C ASP A 227 10.01 16.66 -11.01
N ARG A 228 9.80 17.95 -10.79
CA ARG A 228 8.79 18.75 -11.52
C ARG A 228 9.14 18.94 -12.99
N SER A 229 10.43 18.95 -13.35
CA SER A 229 10.87 19.08 -14.75
C SER A 229 10.71 17.77 -15.55
N PHE A 230 10.60 16.64 -14.86
CA PHE A 230 10.37 15.32 -15.47
C PHE A 230 8.88 14.94 -15.54
N ALA A 231 7.99 15.74 -14.92
CA ALA A 231 6.56 15.48 -14.76
C ALA A 231 5.72 15.95 -15.96
#